data_AF-A0A9D6H7P9-F1
#
_entry.id   AF-A0A9D6H7P9-F1
#
_cell.length_a   1.000
_cell.length_b   1.000
_cell.length_c   1.000
_cell.angle_alpha   90.00
_cell.angle_beta   90.00
_cell.angle_gamma   90.00
#
_symmetry.space_group_name_H-M   'P 1'
#
loop_
_entity.id
_entity.type
_entity.pdbx_description
1 polymer ?
#
loop_
_entity_poly.entity_id
_entity_poly.type
_entity_poly.pdbx_seq_one_letter_code
_entity_poly.pdbx_strand_id
1 'polypeptide(L)' 'MGAPIAIEPGPDVQRALEERARREGKAVSDVVLEIVEEALAGRTMAERVGHLRGALRGGVEEEGSPWRESIRAHNWRP' A
#
# COMPACT_ATOMS: atom_id res chain seq x y z
N MET A 1 -4.66 27.73 0.31
CA MET A 1 -3.69 27.27 -0.71
C MET A 1 -2.34 27.15 -0.02
N GLY A 2 -1.72 25.97 -0.06
CA GLY A 2 -0.38 25.75 0.47
C GLY A 2 0.70 26.40 -0.41
N ALA A 3 1.92 26.51 0.11
CA ALA A 3 3.06 26.95 -0.68
C ALA A 3 3.56 25.80 -1.58
N PRO A 4 4.06 26.09 -2.80
CA PRO A 4 4.66 25.07 -3.64
C PRO A 4 5.95 24.54 -3.01
N ILE A 5 6.12 23.22 -3.01
CA ILE A 5 7.34 22.55 -2.58
C ILE A 5 8.07 22.06 -3.84
N ALA A 6 9.29 22.55 -4.06
CA ALA A 6 10.15 22.03 -5.11
C ALA A 6 10.79 20.72 -4.64
N ILE A 7 10.66 19.67 -5.45
CA ILE A 7 11.32 18.38 -5.24
C ILE A 7 12.12 18.04 -6.50
N GLU A 8 13.32 17.51 -6.30
CA GLU A 8 14.17 16.99 -7.38
C GLU A 8 14.23 15.46 -7.27
N PRO A 9 13.29 14.73 -7.88
CA PRO A 9 13.32 13.28 -7.86
C PRO A 9 14.47 12.76 -8.73
N GLY A 10 15.05 11.64 -8.33
CA GLY A 10 15.97 10.90 -9.19
C GLY A 10 15.29 10.44 -10.49
N PRO A 11 16.06 10.13 -11.54
CA PRO A 11 15.54 9.86 -12.89
C PRO A 11 14.56 8.68 -12.93
N ASP A 12 14.79 7.63 -12.14
CA ASP A 12 13.89 6.47 -12.10
C ASP A 12 12.55 6.80 -11.42
N VAL A 13 12.58 7.63 -10.37
CA VAL A 13 11.37 8.08 -9.66
C VAL A 13 10.55 9.00 -10.56
N GLN A 14 11.21 9.92 -11.27
CA GLN A 14 10.56 10.80 -12.24
C GLN A 14 9.83 9.99 -13.30
N ARG A 15 10.50 9.02 -13.93
CA ARG A 15 9.89 8.15 -14.95
C ARG A 15 8.68 7.38 -14.39
N ALA A 16 8.80 6.81 -13.19
CA ALA A 16 7.71 6.06 -12.57
C ALA A 16 6.48 6.94 -12.28
N LEU A 17 6.71 8.20 -11.85
CA LEU A 17 5.63 9.17 -11.63
C LEU A 17 4.94 9.55 -12.94
N GLU A 18 5.69 9.82 -14.00
CA GLU A 18 5.15 10.13 -15.33
C GLU A 18 4.33 8.97 -15.92
N GLU A 19 4.84 7.75 -15.82
CA GLU A 19 4.13 6.55 -16.29
C GLU A 19 2.81 6.35 -15.56
N ARG A 20 2.82 6.52 -14.24
CA ARG A 20 1.62 6.40 -13.41
C ARG A 20 0.61 7.51 -13.73
N ALA A 21 1.07 8.76 -13.82
CA ALA A 21 0.25 9.91 -14.17
C ALA A 21 -0.44 9.71 -15.52
N ARG A 22 0.32 9.26 -16.54
CA ARG A 22 -0.22 8.92 -17.86
C ARG A 22 -1.26 7.80 -17.81
N ARG A 23 -0.99 6.73 -17.06
CA ARG A 23 -1.91 5.58 -16.93
C ARG A 23 -3.22 5.99 -16.25
N GLU A 24 -3.17 6.92 -15.30
CA GLU A 24 -4.33 7.36 -14.52
C GLU A 24 -5.01 8.61 -15.10
N GLY A 25 -4.44 9.23 -16.15
CA GLY A 25 -4.96 10.46 -16.74
C GLY A 25 -4.89 11.68 -15.81
N LYS A 26 -3.90 11.71 -14.91
CA LYS A 26 -3.70 12.75 -13.89
C LYS A 26 -2.45 13.59 -14.17
N ALA A 27 -2.31 14.73 -13.50
CA ALA A 27 -1.03 15.44 -13.46
C ALA A 27 -0.06 14.74 -12.51
N VAL A 28 1.24 14.89 -12.76
CA VAL A 28 2.29 14.34 -11.88
C VAL A 28 2.18 14.91 -10.46
N SER A 29 1.82 16.19 -10.31
CA SER A 29 1.60 16.82 -9.00
C SER A 29 0.51 16.14 -8.19
N ASP A 30 -0.58 15.73 -8.84
CA ASP A 30 -1.71 15.08 -8.18
C ASP A 30 -1.31 13.71 -7.66
N VAL A 31 -0.57 12.95 -8.48
CA VAL A 31 -0.02 11.64 -8.10
C VAL A 31 0.94 11.77 -6.91
N VAL A 32 1.82 12.77 -6.92
CA VAL A 32 2.74 13.03 -5.81
C VAL A 32 1.97 13.39 -4.54
N LEU A 33 0.98 14.26 -4.63
CA LEU A 33 0.15 14.65 -3.49
C LEU A 33 -0.59 13.44 -2.90
N GLU A 34 -1.21 12.61 -3.74
CA GLU A 34 -1.89 11.39 -3.28
C GLU A 34 -0.94 10.44 -2.52
N ILE A 35 0.28 10.25 -3.03
CA ILE A 35 1.29 9.40 -2.37
C ILE A 35 1.68 9.98 -1.01
N VAL A 36 1.91 11.30 -0.96
CA VAL A 36 2.30 11.98 0.28
C VAL A 36 1.16 11.95 1.29
N GLU A 37 -0.07 12.21 0.87
CA GLU A 37 -1.27 12.11 1.70
C GLU A 37 -1.46 10.68 2.24
N GLU A 38 -1.30 9.66 1.40
CA GLU A 38 -1.37 8.26 1.82
C GLU A 38 -0.30 7.91 2.85
N ALA A 39 0.94 8.38 2.64
CA ALA A 39 2.06 8.14 3.54
C ALA A 39 1.90 8.89 4.87
N LEU A 40 1.40 10.12 4.84
CA LEU A 40 1.21 10.97 6.03
C LEU A 40 -0.07 10.66 6.80
N ALA A 41 -1.05 9.97 6.20
CA ALA A 41 -2.30 9.62 6.86
C ALA A 41 -2.15 8.72 8.09
N GLY A 42 -0.94 8.26 8.45
CA GLY A 42 -0.66 7.57 9.71
C GLY A 42 -1.44 6.26 9.88
N ARG A 43 -1.97 5.70 8.79
CA ARG A 43 -2.88 4.56 8.81
C ARG A 43 -2.16 3.31 9.28
N THR A 44 -2.73 2.65 10.28
CA THR A 44 -2.30 1.34 10.74
C THR A 44 -2.36 0.36 9.57
N MET A 45 -1.53 -0.69 9.60
CA MET A 45 -1.55 -1.74 8.56
C MET A 45 -2.97 -2.32 8.38
N ALA A 46 -3.74 -2.42 9.47
CA ALA A 46 -5.14 -2.88 9.45
C ALA A 46 -6.06 -1.97 8.62
N GLU A 47 -5.86 -0.66 8.63
CA GLU A 47 -6.62 0.30 7.82
C GLU A 47 -6.15 0.28 6.37
N ARG A 48 -4.84 0.09 6.14
CA ARG A 48 -4.28 -0.07 4.79
C ARG A 48 -4.81 -1.31 4.10
N VAL A 49 -4.90 -2.45 4.79
CA VAL A 49 -5.40 -3.72 4.24
C VAL A 49 -6.91 -3.93 4.42
N GLY A 50 -7.64 -2.92 4.89
CA GLY A 50 -9.10 -3.01 5.10
C GLY A 50 -9.86 -3.38 3.83
N HIS A 51 -9.39 -2.92 2.67
CA HIS A 51 -9.92 -3.29 1.36
C HIS A 51 -9.51 -4.71 0.90
N LEU A 52 -8.46 -5.29 1.50
CA LEU A 52 -8.05 -6.69 1.34
C LEU A 52 -8.73 -7.61 2.36
N ARG A 53 -9.50 -7.06 3.31
CA ARG A 53 -10.29 -7.80 4.31
C ARG A 53 -11.58 -8.37 3.73
N GLY A 54 -11.59 -8.66 2.43
CA GLY A 54 -12.57 -9.56 1.83
C GLY A 54 -12.18 -10.99 2.23
N ALA A 55 -13.09 -11.70 2.91
CA ALA A 55 -12.92 -13.14 3.09
C ALA A 55 -12.75 -13.77 1.71
N LEU A 56 -11.67 -14.53 1.51
CA LEU A 56 -11.56 -15.47 0.38
C LEU A 56 -12.74 -16.43 0.49
N ARG A 57 -13.85 -16.11 -0.16
CA ARG A 57 -14.98 -17.02 -0.34
C ARG A 57 -14.55 -18.05 -1.38
N GLY A 58 -13.79 -19.03 -0.93
CA GLY A 58 -13.22 -20.08 -1.75
C GLY A 58 -12.32 -20.98 -0.91
N GLY A 59 -12.94 -21.87 -0.14
CA GLY A 59 -12.33 -23.09 0.39
C GLY A 59 -11.04 -22.94 1.18
N VAL A 60 -11.12 -22.55 2.45
CA VAL A 60 -10.08 -22.90 3.43
C VAL A 60 -10.74 -23.53 4.65
N GLU A 61 -11.49 -24.60 4.42
CA GLU A 61 -11.69 -25.62 5.45
C GLU A 61 -10.58 -26.65 5.29
N GLU A 62 -9.65 -26.63 6.23
CA GLU A 62 -8.99 -27.82 6.76
C GLU A 62 -8.23 -27.36 8.02
N GLU A 63 -8.87 -27.58 9.17
CA GLU A 63 -8.18 -27.57 10.46
C GLU A 63 -7.06 -28.62 10.42
N GLY A 64 -5.82 -28.23 10.72
CA GLY A 64 -4.65 -29.13 10.68
C GLY A 64 -3.62 -28.84 9.58
N SER A 65 -3.82 -27.80 8.77
CA SER A 65 -2.82 -27.41 7.76
C SER A 65 -1.45 -27.03 8.38
N PRO A 66 -0.34 -27.74 8.06
CA PRO A 66 0.98 -27.60 8.71
C PRO A 66 1.58 -26.19 8.64
N TRP A 67 1.25 -25.43 7.61
CA TRP A 67 1.73 -24.05 7.44
C TRP A 67 1.11 -23.08 8.45
N ARG A 68 -0.13 -23.32 8.92
CA ARG A 68 -0.75 -22.50 9.97
C ARG A 68 -0.10 -22.72 11.34
N GLU A 69 0.29 -23.95 11.65
CA GLU A 69 1.03 -24.27 12.87
C GLU A 69 2.40 -23.60 12.87
N SER A 70 3.10 -23.65 11.73
CA SER A 70 4.37 -22.94 11.54
C SER A 70 4.21 -21.42 11.73
N ILE A 71 3.15 -20.82 11.18
CA ILE A 71 2.87 -19.39 11.36
C ILE A 71 2.53 -19.06 12.82
N ARG A 72 1.73 -19.88 13.52
CA ARG A 72 1.43 -19.67 14.95
C ARG A 72 2.66 -19.80 15.83
N ALA A 73 3.51 -20.79 15.57
CA ALA A 73 4.76 -20.99 16.31
C ALA A 73 5.73 -19.80 16.13
N HIS A 74 5.75 -19.18 14.95
CA HIS A 74 6.64 -18.05 14.66
C HIS A 74 6.05 -16.68 15.01
N ASN A 75 4.71 -16.54 15.10
CA ASN A 75 4.03 -15.29 15.50
C ASN A 75 3.74 -15.19 16.99
N TRP A 76 4.52 -15.86 17.83
CA TRP A 76 4.51 -15.59 19.26
C TRP A 76 5.00 -14.16 19.51
N ARG A 77 4.10 -13.30 19.99
CA ARG A 77 4.45 -12.18 20.85
C ARG A 77 3.69 -12.39 22.16
N PRO A 78 4.29 -12.11 23.33
CA PRO A 78 3.54 -12.02 24.57
C PRO A 78 2.45 -10.94 24.48
#